data_AF-A0A6J5UJW6-F1
#
_entry.id   AF-A0A6J5UJW6-F1
#
_cell.length_a   1.000
_cell.length_b   1.000
_cell.length_c   1.000
_cell.angle_alpha   90.00
_cell.angle_beta   90.00
_cell.angle_gamma   90.00
#
_symmetry.space_group_name_H-M   'P 1'
#
loop_
_entity.id
_entity.type
_entity.pdbx_description
1 polymer ?
#
loop_
_entity_poly.entity_id
_entity_poly.type
_entity_poly.pdbx_seq_one_letter_code
_entity_poly.pdbx_strand_id
1 'polypeptide(L)'
;MGKNSVTPLDLLHNACDYITLKLDETNYVQWSYQVEKFPKVHRLSGFLDGIVVAPTDSNNGDFKELEAMDTTILNLIVASLSLEIRRFMNLR
;
A
#
# COMPACT_ATOMS: atom_id res chain seq x y z
N MET A 1 -15.80 1.72 -17.85
CA MET A 1 -14.56 1.65 -17.05
C MET A 1 -14.61 0.36 -16.25
N GLY A 2 -13.68 -0.57 -16.49
CA GLY A 2 -13.66 -1.86 -15.80
C GLY A 2 -13.28 -1.65 -14.33
N LYS A 3 -14.05 -2.21 -13.41
CA LYS A 3 -13.70 -2.24 -11.98
C LYS A 3 -12.32 -2.88 -11.87
N ASN A 4 -11.37 -2.20 -11.22
CA ASN A 4 -10.11 -2.83 -10.83
C ASN A 4 -10.48 -4.03 -9.95
N SER A 5 -10.22 -5.24 -10.43
CA SER A 5 -10.61 -6.49 -9.76
C SER A 5 -9.76 -6.81 -8.54
N VAL A 6 -8.81 -5.94 -8.20
CA VAL A 6 -7.91 -6.09 -7.06
C VAL A 6 -8.61 -5.55 -5.83
N THR A 7 -8.93 -6.44 -4.91
CA THR A 7 -9.50 -6.06 -3.61
C THR A 7 -8.37 -5.76 -2.61
N PRO A 8 -8.65 -5.03 -1.52
CA PRO A 8 -7.68 -4.86 -0.44
C PRO A 8 -7.17 -6.19 0.13
N LEU A 9 -8.02 -7.22 0.16
CA LEU A 9 -7.62 -8.55 0.62
C LEU A 9 -6.61 -9.21 -0.33
N ASP A 10 -6.77 -9.02 -1.64
CA ASP A 10 -5.81 -9.52 -2.64
C ASP A 10 -4.43 -8.85 -2.49
N LEU A 11 -4.39 -7.58 -2.09
CA LEU A 11 -3.14 -6.90 -1.77
C LEU A 11 -2.45 -7.50 -0.55
N LEU A 12 -3.21 -7.73 0.53
CA LEU A 12 -2.65 -8.29 1.77
C LEU A 12 -2.12 -9.70 1.57
N HIS A 13 -2.79 -10.53 0.78
CA HIS A 13 -2.36 -11.91 0.56
C HIS A 13 -1.05 -11.99 -0.22
N ASN A 14 -0.89 -11.13 -1.23
CA ASN A 14 0.27 -11.16 -2.12
C ASN A 14 1.44 -10.29 -1.62
N ALA A 15 1.18 -9.36 -0.70
CA ALA A 15 2.15 -8.49 -0.03
C ALA A 15 3.50 -9.15 0.27
N CYS A 16 3.45 -10.30 0.94
CA CYS A 16 4.62 -11.01 1.44
C CYS A 16 5.46 -11.63 0.33
N ASP A 17 4.87 -11.87 -0.86
CA ASP A 17 5.58 -12.41 -2.02
C ASP A 17 6.42 -11.33 -2.73
N TYR A 18 6.06 -10.06 -2.55
CA TYR A 18 6.76 -8.93 -3.18
C TYR A 18 7.70 -8.20 -2.21
N ILE A 19 7.32 -8.10 -0.94
CA ILE A 19 8.09 -7.42 0.10
C ILE A 19 8.65 -8.47 1.06
N THR A 20 9.85 -8.96 0.75
CA THR A 20 10.47 -10.10 1.42
C THR A 20 11.42 -9.69 2.55
N LEU A 21 11.76 -8.40 2.65
CA LEU A 21 12.64 -7.86 3.68
C LEU A 21 12.00 -6.65 4.35
N LYS A 22 12.29 -6.49 5.65
CA LYS A 22 11.83 -5.33 6.41
C LYS A 22 12.84 -4.20 6.34
N LEU A 23 12.37 -2.96 6.21
CA LEU A 23 13.25 -1.79 6.18
C LEU A 23 14.05 -1.67 7.48
N ASP A 24 15.37 -1.58 7.35
CA ASP A 24 16.32 -1.23 8.38
C ASP A 24 17.26 -0.11 7.90
N GLU A 25 18.20 0.30 8.76
CA GLU A 25 19.13 1.40 8.50
C GLU A 25 20.11 1.14 7.35
N THR A 26 20.24 -0.12 6.89
CA THR A 26 21.26 -0.56 5.94
C THR A 26 20.70 -0.96 4.58
N ASN A 27 19.39 -1.22 4.48
CA ASN A 27 18.79 -1.91 3.34
C ASN A 27 17.77 -1.09 2.55
N TYR A 28 17.72 0.23 2.77
CA TYR A 28 16.73 1.13 2.16
C TYR A 28 16.58 0.94 0.65
N VAL A 29 17.69 0.81 -0.10
CA VAL A 29 17.66 0.67 -1.56
C VAL A 29 16.99 -0.65 -1.99
N GLN A 30 17.27 -1.76 -1.30
CA GLN A 30 16.61 -3.02 -1.62
C GLN A 30 15.12 -3.01 -1.22
N TRP A 31 14.81 -2.41 -0.07
CA TRP A 31 13.43 -2.29 0.42
C TRP A 31 12.58 -1.41 -0.50
N SER A 32 13.08 -0.23 -0.88
CA SER A 32 12.32 0.73 -1.71
C SER A 32 11.99 0.13 -3.06
N TYR A 33 12.92 -0.61 -3.66
CA TYR A 33 12.68 -1.31 -4.92
C TYR A 33 11.53 -2.34 -4.84
N GLN A 34 11.40 -3.06 -3.71
CA GLN A 34 10.32 -4.02 -3.50
C GLN A 34 8.98 -3.32 -3.26
N VAL A 35 8.97 -2.30 -2.40
CA VAL A 35 7.76 -1.55 -2.06
C VAL A 35 7.23 -0.73 -3.25
N GLU A 36 8.09 -0.13 -4.07
CA GLU A 36 7.65 0.61 -5.27
C GLU A 36 7.12 -0.28 -6.39
N LYS A 37 7.59 -1.53 -6.48
CA LYS A 37 7.10 -2.49 -7.48
C LYS A 37 5.69 -2.98 -7.15
N PHE A 38 5.38 -3.16 -5.89
CA PHE A 38 4.11 -3.73 -5.45
C PHE A 38 2.89 -2.96 -6.01
N PRO A 39 2.78 -1.61 -5.88
CA PRO A 39 1.69 -0.85 -6.47
C PRO A 39 1.63 -0.92 -7.99
N LYS A 40 2.79 -1.01 -8.66
CA LYS A 40 2.87 -1.09 -10.14
C LYS A 40 2.30 -2.41 -10.65
N VAL A 41 2.59 -3.53 -9.99
CA VAL A 41 2.06 -4.86 -10.36
C VAL A 41 0.54 -4.90 -10.21
N HIS A 42 0.01 -4.28 -9.15
CA HIS A 42 -1.42 -4.23 -8.89
C HIS A 42 -2.15 -3.08 -9.61
N ARG A 43 -1.49 -2.37 -10.53
CA ARG A 43 -2.05 -1.23 -11.30
C ARG A 43 -2.61 -0.11 -10.42
N LEU A 44 -2.01 0.09 -9.25
CA LEU A 44 -2.37 1.13 -8.28
C LEU A 44 -1.69 2.48 -8.57
N SER A 45 -0.94 2.61 -9.68
CA SER A 45 -0.27 3.87 -10.02
C SER A 45 -1.24 5.05 -10.11
N GLY A 46 -2.43 4.84 -10.65
CA GLY A 46 -3.46 5.89 -10.70
C GLY A 46 -3.95 6.35 -9.31
N PHE A 47 -3.89 5.49 -8.30
CA PHE A 47 -4.20 5.85 -6.92
C PHE A 47 -3.07 6.67 -6.30
N LEU A 48 -1.82 6.26 -6.49
CA LEU A 48 -0.66 6.95 -5.93
C LEU A 48 -0.37 8.29 -6.59
N ASP A 49 -0.59 8.38 -7.90
CA ASP A 49 -0.33 9.59 -8.70
C ASP A 49 -1.48 10.61 -8.63
N GLY A 50 -2.54 10.33 -7.84
CA GLY A 50 -3.69 11.21 -7.66
C GLY A 50 -4.61 11.35 -8.87
N ILE A 51 -4.42 10.52 -9.90
CA ILE A 51 -5.28 10.47 -11.09
C ILE A 51 -6.67 9.92 -10.73
N VAL A 52 -6.73 8.96 -9.82
CA VAL A 52 -7.98 8.47 -9.23
C VAL A 52 -8.44 9.49 -8.19
N VAL A 53 -9.38 10.33 -8.59
CA VAL A 53 -10.01 11.30 -7.69
C VAL A 53 -10.97 10.56 -6.76
N ALA A 54 -10.82 10.78 -5.46
CA ALA A 54 -11.73 10.22 -4.46
C ALA A 54 -13.18 10.67 -4.74
N PRO A 55 -14.17 9.77 -4.63
CA PRO A 55 -15.57 10.18 -4.73
C PRO A 55 -15.89 11.26 -3.69
N THR A 56 -16.65 12.27 -4.07
CA THR A 56 -16.96 13.41 -3.18
C THR A 56 -17.95 13.05 -2.07
N ASP A 57 -18.73 11.99 -2.26
CA ASP A 57 -19.66 11.47 -1.25
C ASP A 57 -19.00 10.35 -0.44
N SER A 58 -18.72 10.65 0.83
CA SER A 58 -18.12 9.69 1.78
C SER A 58 -19.01 8.49 2.10
N ASN A 59 -20.31 8.56 1.77
CA ASN A 59 -21.24 7.45 1.96
C ASN A 59 -21.32 6.52 0.74
N ASN A 60 -20.70 6.90 -0.39
CA ASN A 60 -20.63 6.03 -1.57
C ASN A 60 -19.83 4.76 -1.24
N GLY A 61 -20.32 3.59 -1.70
CA GLY A 61 -19.58 2.34 -1.65
C GLY A 61 -18.20 2.46 -2.30
N ASP A 62 -18.09 3.23 -3.39
CA ASP A 62 -16.81 3.48 -4.06
C ASP A 62 -15.81 4.25 -3.17
N PHE A 63 -16.31 5.17 -2.33
CA PHE A 63 -15.45 5.91 -1.39
C PHE A 63 -14.91 4.98 -0.30
N LYS A 64 -15.77 4.11 0.24
CA LYS A 64 -15.37 3.12 1.26
C LYS A 64 -14.38 2.10 0.71
N GLU A 65 -14.53 1.67 -0.54
CA GLU A 65 -13.55 0.82 -1.20
C GLU A 65 -12.20 1.54 -1.39
N LEU A 66 -12.22 2.83 -1.76
CA LEU A 66 -11.02 3.65 -1.87
C LEU A 66 -10.31 3.80 -0.52
N GLU A 67 -11.06 4.11 0.54
CA GLU A 67 -10.54 4.26 1.91
C GLU A 67 -9.96 2.94 2.45
N ALA A 68 -10.63 1.82 2.18
CA ALA A 68 -10.13 0.49 2.53
C ALA A 68 -8.84 0.14 1.79
N MET A 69 -8.72 0.55 0.53
CA MET A 69 -7.52 0.39 -0.28
C MET A 69 -6.35 1.21 0.27
N ASP A 70 -6.58 2.50 0.55
CA ASP A 70 -5.58 3.40 1.13
C ASP A 70 -5.07 2.89 2.49
N THR A 71 -6.00 2.54 3.38
CA THR A 71 -5.69 1.94 4.69
C THR A 71 -4.85 0.67 4.55
N THR A 72 -5.15 -0.17 3.56
CA THR A 72 -4.43 -1.42 3.32
C THR A 72 -3.01 -1.18 2.83
N ILE A 73 -2.81 -0.23 1.91
CA ILE A 73 -1.48 0.15 1.42
C ILE A 73 -0.65 0.74 2.55
N LEU A 74 -1.23 1.59 3.39
CA LEU A 74 -0.54 2.13 4.57
C LEU A 74 -0.13 1.02 5.54
N ASN A 75 -1.04 0.11 5.88
CA ASN A 75 -0.75 -1.01 6.77
C ASN A 75 0.33 -1.93 6.21
N LEU A 76 0.33 -2.18 4.90
CA LEU A 76 1.38 -2.92 4.20
C LEU A 76 2.74 -2.25 4.38
N ILE A 77 2.82 -0.94 4.10
CA ILE A 77 4.05 -0.17 4.23
C ILE A 77 4.54 -0.27 5.67
N VAL A 78 3.67 -0.02 6.66
CA VAL A 78 4.03 -0.13 8.09
C VAL A 78 4.51 -1.54 8.46
N ALA A 79 3.84 -2.59 7.98
CA ALA A 79 4.22 -3.97 8.24
C ALA A 79 5.59 -4.34 7.64
N SER A 80 5.96 -3.69 6.55
CA SER A 80 7.28 -3.83 5.91
C SER A 80 8.41 -3.09 6.64
N LEU A 81 8.13 -2.34 7.70
CA LEU A 81 9.15 -1.66 8.48
C LEU A 81 9.67 -2.55 9.62
N SER A 82 10.97 -2.49 9.90
CA SER A 82 11.52 -3.09 11.13
C SER A 82 10.91 -2.41 12.38
N LEU A 83 11.05 -3.06 13.54
CA LEU A 83 10.54 -2.51 14.80
C LEU A 83 11.25 -1.21 15.18
N GLU A 84 12.55 -1.11 14.89
CA GLU A 84 13.36 0.07 15.17
C GLU A 84 12.89 1.28 14.37
N ILE A 85 12.72 1.11 13.06
CA ILE A 85 12.24 2.16 12.16
C ILE A 85 10.80 2.60 12.52
N ARG A 86 9.92 1.66 12.92
CA ARG A 86 8.57 2.01 13.41
C ARG A 86 8.61 2.85 14.67
N ARG A 87 9.47 2.51 15.64
CA ARG A 87 9.66 3.29 16.87
C ARG A 87 10.20 4.68 16.56
N PHE A 88 11.17 4.80 15.68
CA PHE A 88 11.73 6.09 15.26
C PHE A 88 10.64 7.01 14.67
N MET A 89 9.74 6.45 13.87
CA MET A 89 8.64 7.21 13.24
C MET A 89 7.37 7.33 14.10
N ASN A 90 7.39 6.86 15.35
CA ASN A 90 6.22 6.82 16.25
C ASN A 90 4.99 6.08 15.68
N LEU A 91 5.23 5.07 14.84
CA LEU A 91 4.20 4.20 14.30
C LEU A 91 3.98 3.04 15.28
N ARG A 92 2.80 2.96 15.90
CA ARG A 92 2.45 1.89 16.86
C ARG A 92 2.08 0.60 16.16
#